data_AF-A0A847GAE9-F1
#
_entry.id   AF-A0A847GAE9-F1
#
_cell.length_a   1.000
_cell.length_b   1.000
_cell.length_c   1.000
_cell.angle_alpha   90.00
_cell.angle_beta   90.00
_cell.angle_gamma   90.00
#
_symmetry.space_group_name_H-M   'P 1'
#
loop_
_entity.id
_entity.type
_entity.pdbx_description
1 polymer ?
#
loop_
_entity_poly.entity_id
_entity_poly.type
_entity_poly.pdbx_seq_one_letter_code
_entity_poly.pdbx_strand_id
1 'polypeptide(L)'
;QQYSGTVAAGDVISQNPLGGASVSPGTAVNLVVSQGPAPVTVPDVVGQGQASAQTAITGAGLTVGTVTQQYSGTVAAGNVISQSPLGGASVSPGTAINITVSLGPDNGLSLVPNVSGMPLTEAQNVLAGSDLTVGTVTERHSYEPAGTVLAQTPMPGHYLPHGGVVNLVVSLGPQPVTVPNVTGWTPVHAGTVLEVFGFSVGTVTSAHSDTVAAGLIVSQNPAGGAESEAGASVDLVVSLGPDVTEGEGEPEGEGEPEGEGEGEPPVEVTAPSLSGLSLEEAIQALLALGLSVGQTVEESSDEVPAGQIIGQLPEAGTLLTAGDLVNLVVSSGPGDHGCLGCLRDYFGWDWLKKRTGDLFLTGLGILALALLSRGRLG
;
A
#
# COMPACT_ATOMS: atom_id res chain seq x y z
N GLN A 1 20.07 65.07 37.37
CA GLN A 1 19.96 63.89 36.49
C GLN A 1 19.06 64.25 35.32
N GLN A 2 19.29 63.70 34.13
CA GLN A 2 18.53 64.03 32.90
C GLN A 2 18.49 62.80 31.96
N TYR A 3 17.44 62.65 31.14
CA TYR A 3 17.42 61.64 30.07
C TYR A 3 18.37 62.03 28.92
N SER A 4 19.05 61.03 28.35
CA SER A 4 19.91 61.17 27.17
C SER A 4 19.82 59.93 26.29
N GLY A 5 19.54 60.12 25.00
CA GLY A 5 19.54 59.03 24.01
C GLY A 5 20.94 58.62 23.54
N THR A 6 21.99 59.37 23.92
CA THR A 6 23.37 59.17 23.45
C THR A 6 24.37 58.88 24.57
N VAL A 7 24.01 59.11 25.83
CA VAL A 7 24.84 58.86 27.01
C VAL A 7 24.18 57.76 27.84
N ALA A 8 24.91 56.66 28.10
CA ALA A 8 24.36 55.51 28.80
C ALA A 8 23.90 55.87 30.22
N ALA A 9 22.89 55.16 30.74
CA ALA A 9 22.38 55.41 32.09
C ALA A 9 23.50 55.22 33.14
N GLY A 10 23.64 56.18 34.05
CA GLY A 10 24.72 56.21 35.06
C GLY A 10 25.95 57.02 34.65
N ASP A 11 26.12 57.33 33.36
CA ASP A 11 27.25 58.14 32.89
C ASP A 11 26.98 59.65 33.04
N VAL A 12 28.05 60.43 33.22
CA VAL A 12 27.97 61.89 33.37
C VAL A 12 27.70 62.54 32.01
N ILE A 13 26.57 63.25 31.90
CA ILE A 13 26.21 64.10 30.75
C ILE A 13 27.01 65.40 30.79
N SER A 14 27.09 66.02 31.96
CA SER A 14 27.82 67.27 32.14
C SER A 14 28.28 67.44 33.59
N GLN A 15 29.31 68.25 33.78
CA GLN A 15 29.84 68.61 35.10
C GLN A 15 30.07 70.11 35.21
N ASN A 16 29.96 70.64 36.43
CA ASN A 16 30.33 72.01 36.76
C ASN A 16 31.09 72.02 38.09
N PRO A 17 32.34 72.50 38.16
CA PRO A 17 33.12 73.14 37.09
C PRO A 17 33.50 72.18 35.94
N LEU A 18 33.67 72.74 34.74
CA LEU A 18 34.11 71.99 33.56
C LEU A 18 35.50 71.37 33.78
N GLY A 19 35.76 70.23 33.14
CA GLY A 19 37.06 69.58 33.21
C GLY A 19 38.19 70.53 32.82
N GLY A 20 39.22 70.63 33.66
CA GLY A 20 40.35 71.55 33.46
C GLY A 20 40.21 72.93 34.12
N ALA A 21 39.07 73.26 34.73
CA ALA A 21 38.92 74.47 35.52
C ALA A 21 39.75 74.42 36.82
N SER A 22 40.42 75.52 37.15
CA SER A 22 41.14 75.67 38.42
C SER A 22 40.18 76.07 39.53
N VAL A 23 40.10 75.27 40.59
CA VAL A 23 39.26 75.52 41.77
C VAL A 23 40.02 75.24 43.06
N SER A 24 39.57 75.83 44.17
CA SER A 24 40.14 75.57 45.48
C SER A 24 39.92 74.11 45.90
N PRO A 25 40.88 73.46 46.59
CA PRO A 25 40.69 72.13 47.14
C PRO A 25 39.41 72.02 47.99
N GLY A 26 38.65 70.94 47.79
CA GLY A 26 37.35 70.74 48.46
C GLY A 26 36.16 71.43 47.79
N THR A 27 36.35 72.09 46.64
CA THR A 27 35.23 72.63 45.85
C THR A 27 34.33 71.50 45.34
N ALA A 28 33.03 71.63 45.54
CA ALA A 28 32.06 70.65 45.07
C ALA A 28 31.94 70.66 43.54
N VAL A 29 31.81 69.47 42.94
CA VAL A 29 31.54 69.29 41.50
C VAL A 29 30.11 68.80 41.34
N ASN A 30 29.27 69.60 40.68
CA ASN A 30 27.92 69.22 40.35
C ASN A 30 27.91 68.39 39.07
N LEU A 31 27.31 67.20 39.12
CA LEU A 31 27.20 66.28 37.99
C LEU A 31 25.74 66.18 37.54
N VAL A 32 25.53 66.23 36.22
CA VAL A 32 24.28 65.79 35.60
C VAL A 32 24.52 64.38 35.08
N VAL A 33 23.96 63.39 35.78
CA VAL A 33 24.05 61.98 35.39
C VAL A 33 22.89 61.61 34.46
N SER A 34 23.17 60.76 33.47
CA SER A 34 22.20 60.24 32.51
C SER A 34 21.27 59.22 33.15
N GLN A 35 20.00 59.33 32.79
CA GLN A 35 18.94 58.36 33.07
C GLN A 35 18.70 57.40 31.89
N GLY A 36 19.55 57.45 30.86
CA GLY A 36 19.34 56.75 29.59
C GLY A 36 18.28 57.42 28.71
N PRO A 37 17.82 56.76 27.63
CA PRO A 37 16.80 57.30 26.74
C PRO A 37 15.50 57.60 27.49
N ALA A 38 14.80 58.67 27.08
CA ALA A 38 13.50 58.99 27.65
C ALA A 38 12.51 57.83 27.40
N PRO A 39 11.75 57.37 28.42
CA PRO A 39 10.78 56.31 28.25
C PRO A 39 9.63 56.75 27.35
N VAL A 40 9.05 55.77 26.65
CA VAL A 40 7.90 55.93 25.77
C VAL A 40 6.67 55.33 26.44
N THR A 41 5.53 55.99 26.30
CA THR A 41 4.25 55.47 26.77
C THR A 41 3.68 54.48 25.75
N VAL A 42 3.32 53.28 26.21
CA VAL A 42 2.70 52.25 25.39
C VAL A 42 1.29 52.70 24.99
N PRO A 43 0.95 52.73 23.69
CA PRO A 43 -0.41 53.05 23.24
C PRO A 43 -1.39 51.95 23.65
N ASP A 44 -2.65 52.33 23.92
CA ASP A 44 -3.74 51.36 24.08
C ASP A 44 -4.33 51.02 22.71
N VAL A 45 -4.06 49.80 22.26
CA VAL A 45 -4.50 49.25 20.99
C VAL A 45 -5.59 48.19 21.14
N VAL A 46 -6.04 47.91 22.37
CA VAL A 46 -7.15 46.97 22.61
C VAL A 46 -8.41 47.46 21.91
N GLY A 47 -9.11 46.55 21.22
CA GLY A 47 -10.30 46.84 20.43
C GLY A 47 -10.04 47.45 19.05
N GLN A 48 -8.81 47.86 18.73
CA GLN A 48 -8.46 48.34 17.39
C GLN A 48 -8.26 47.18 16.41
N GLY A 49 -8.46 47.43 15.12
CA GLY A 49 -8.07 46.49 14.06
C GLY A 49 -6.55 46.30 14.01
N GLN A 50 -6.08 45.09 13.71
CA GLN A 50 -4.65 44.71 13.76
C GLN A 50 -3.73 45.71 13.03
N ALA A 51 -4.07 46.14 11.81
CA ALA A 51 -3.25 47.08 11.05
C ALA A 51 -3.16 48.47 11.73
N SER A 52 -4.26 48.95 12.33
CA SER A 52 -4.29 50.20 13.10
C SER A 52 -3.44 50.08 14.36
N ALA A 53 -3.56 48.96 15.08
CA ALA A 53 -2.77 48.67 16.26
C ALA A 53 -1.26 48.67 15.97
N GLN A 54 -0.84 48.00 14.89
CA GLN A 54 0.56 47.97 14.45
C GLN A 54 1.08 49.36 14.08
N THR A 55 0.25 50.17 13.41
CA THR A 55 0.59 51.57 13.08
C THR A 55 0.74 52.43 14.34
N ALA A 56 -0.15 52.28 15.33
CA ALA A 56 -0.07 53.00 16.59
C ALA A 56 1.18 52.63 17.41
N ILE A 57 1.52 51.33 17.48
CA ILE A 57 2.71 50.82 18.17
C ILE A 57 3.98 51.38 17.52
N THR A 58 4.13 51.21 16.20
CA THR A 58 5.32 51.69 15.49
C THR A 58 5.42 53.21 15.50
N GLY A 59 4.29 53.92 15.40
CA GLY A 59 4.22 55.38 15.50
C GLY A 59 4.65 55.91 16.87
N ALA A 60 4.52 55.13 17.94
CA ALA A 60 5.01 55.48 19.28
C ALA A 60 6.53 55.27 19.43
N GLY A 61 7.24 54.73 18.45
CA GLY A 61 8.65 54.36 18.58
C GLY A 61 8.87 53.03 19.31
N LEU A 62 7.85 52.18 19.33
CA LEU A 62 7.88 50.80 19.84
C LEU A 62 7.90 49.82 18.67
N THR A 63 8.14 48.54 18.94
CA THR A 63 8.12 47.50 17.92
C THR A 63 6.92 46.57 18.10
N VAL A 64 6.41 46.02 17.00
CA VAL A 64 5.37 44.98 17.07
C VAL A 64 6.07 43.67 17.46
N GLY A 65 5.63 43.09 18.56
CA GLY A 65 6.11 41.80 19.05
C GLY A 65 5.37 40.63 18.40
N THR A 66 5.13 39.58 19.17
CA THR A 66 4.37 38.41 18.71
C THR A 66 2.90 38.76 18.51
N VAL A 67 2.35 38.35 17.37
CA VAL A 67 0.91 38.41 17.09
C VAL A 67 0.34 37.01 17.26
N THR A 68 -0.49 36.81 18.27
CA THR A 68 -1.23 35.56 18.50
C THR A 68 -2.69 35.74 18.12
N GLN A 69 -3.39 34.64 17.85
CA GLN A 69 -4.82 34.66 17.52
C GLN A 69 -5.61 33.83 18.53
N GLN A 70 -6.80 34.30 18.89
CA GLN A 70 -7.68 33.61 19.82
C GLN A 70 -9.15 33.89 19.46
N TYR A 71 -10.04 32.91 19.66
CA TYR A 71 -11.48 33.16 19.59
C TYR A 71 -11.95 34.08 20.73
N SER A 72 -12.90 34.95 20.44
CA SER A 72 -13.57 35.81 21.40
C SER A 72 -15.02 36.06 21.00
N GLY A 73 -15.95 35.73 21.89
CA GLY A 73 -17.37 36.03 21.70
C GLY A 73 -17.73 37.51 21.88
N THR A 74 -16.80 38.34 22.38
CA THR A 74 -17.04 39.75 22.71
C THR A 74 -16.25 40.73 21.84
N VAL A 75 -15.19 40.28 21.16
CA VAL A 75 -14.33 41.11 20.31
C VAL A 75 -14.48 40.67 18.86
N ALA A 76 -14.80 41.60 17.96
CA ALA A 76 -14.96 41.31 16.54
C ALA A 76 -13.67 40.73 15.92
N ALA A 77 -13.83 39.81 14.96
CA ALA A 77 -12.71 39.20 14.25
C ALA A 77 -11.80 40.28 13.62
N GLY A 78 -10.49 40.12 13.76
CA GLY A 78 -9.47 41.06 13.28
C GLY A 78 -9.12 42.20 14.25
N ASN A 79 -9.82 42.32 15.38
CA ASN A 79 -9.51 43.32 16.41
C ASN A 79 -8.66 42.75 17.56
N VAL A 80 -7.85 43.59 18.19
CA VAL A 80 -6.98 43.20 19.31
C VAL A 80 -7.83 42.91 20.56
N ILE A 81 -7.69 41.69 21.09
CA ILE A 81 -8.27 41.23 22.36
C ILE A 81 -7.46 41.77 23.54
N SER A 82 -6.14 41.64 23.46
CA SER A 82 -5.23 41.99 24.54
C SER A 82 -3.87 42.41 23.99
N GLN A 83 -3.15 43.21 24.75
CA GLN A 83 -1.78 43.57 24.47
C GLN A 83 -0.90 43.37 25.71
N SER A 84 0.40 43.19 25.49
CA SER A 84 1.40 43.20 26.55
C SER A 84 2.71 43.80 26.04
N PRO A 85 3.30 44.79 26.73
CA PRO A 85 2.80 45.54 27.89
C PRO A 85 1.43 46.25 27.70
N LEU A 86 0.75 46.50 28.82
CA LEU A 86 -0.56 47.19 28.83
C LEU A 86 -0.45 48.65 28.40
N GLY A 87 -1.53 49.20 27.83
CA GLY A 87 -1.64 50.60 27.46
C GLY A 87 -1.37 51.53 28.66
N GLY A 88 -0.65 52.61 28.42
CA GLY A 88 -0.24 53.56 29.45
C GLY A 88 1.04 53.19 30.20
N ALA A 89 1.60 51.98 30.03
CA ALA A 89 2.89 51.63 30.63
C ALA A 89 4.03 52.49 30.07
N SER A 90 5.03 52.83 30.90
CA SER A 90 6.26 53.48 30.45
C SER A 90 7.34 52.44 30.20
N VAL A 91 7.84 52.36 28.98
CA VAL A 91 8.84 51.38 28.55
C VAL A 91 10.00 52.04 27.83
N SER A 92 11.12 51.34 27.70
CA SER A 92 12.23 51.83 26.87
C SER A 92 11.81 51.92 25.40
N PRO A 93 12.30 52.92 24.65
CA PRO A 93 12.09 52.97 23.20
C PRO A 93 12.46 51.64 22.51
N GLY A 94 11.71 51.25 21.49
CA GLY A 94 11.92 50.01 20.75
C GLY A 94 11.39 48.73 21.43
N THR A 95 10.86 48.82 22.66
CA THR A 95 10.24 47.67 23.34
C THR A 95 9.16 47.02 22.46
N ALA A 96 9.16 45.69 22.40
CA ALA A 96 8.19 44.93 21.64
C ALA A 96 6.84 44.82 22.37
N ILE A 97 5.75 45.12 21.67
CA ILE A 97 4.38 44.99 22.16
C ILE A 97 3.73 43.78 21.50
N ASN A 98 3.48 42.74 22.28
CA ASN A 98 2.75 41.55 21.86
C ASN A 98 1.26 41.86 21.83
N ILE A 99 0.55 41.35 20.82
CA ILE A 99 -0.90 41.53 20.68
C ILE A 99 -1.57 40.19 20.39
N THR A 100 -2.75 39.97 20.99
CA THR A 100 -3.63 38.86 20.67
C THR A 100 -4.79 39.40 19.85
N VAL A 101 -5.04 38.85 18.67
CA VAL A 101 -6.09 39.28 17.74
C VAL A 101 -7.25 38.28 17.78
N SER A 102 -8.48 38.80 17.70
CA SER A 102 -9.69 37.99 17.71
C SER A 102 -9.91 37.27 16.38
N LEU A 103 -10.29 35.99 16.47
CA LEU A 103 -10.83 35.21 15.36
C LEU A 103 -12.36 35.35 15.24
N GLY A 104 -12.99 36.14 16.12
CA GLY A 104 -14.45 36.19 16.29
C GLY A 104 -14.95 35.12 17.28
N PRO A 105 -16.27 34.94 17.41
CA PRO A 105 -16.83 33.92 18.29
C PRO A 105 -16.39 32.52 17.84
N ASP A 106 -16.04 31.67 18.81
CA ASP A 106 -15.91 30.24 18.55
C ASP A 106 -17.31 29.70 18.20
N ASN A 107 -17.48 29.26 16.96
CA ASN A 107 -18.74 28.66 16.51
C ASN A 107 -18.92 27.23 17.04
N GLY A 108 -17.94 26.72 17.81
CA GLY A 108 -17.96 25.39 18.39
C GLY A 108 -17.81 24.29 17.35
N LEU A 109 -17.30 24.62 16.16
CA LEU A 109 -17.19 23.71 15.04
C LEU A 109 -15.72 23.45 14.68
N SER A 110 -15.41 22.18 14.48
CA SER A 110 -14.14 21.68 13.97
C SER A 110 -14.32 21.11 12.56
N LEU A 111 -13.36 21.44 11.69
CA LEU A 111 -13.33 20.94 10.32
C LEU A 111 -12.79 19.50 10.32
N VAL A 112 -13.53 18.58 9.72
CA VAL A 112 -13.12 17.19 9.58
C VAL A 112 -11.91 17.10 8.62
N PRO A 113 -10.73 16.69 9.08
CA PRO A 113 -9.55 16.53 8.24
C PRO A 113 -9.68 15.29 7.34
N ASN A 114 -8.84 15.18 6.31
CA ASN A 114 -8.71 13.96 5.53
C ASN A 114 -7.66 13.05 6.16
N VAL A 115 -8.09 11.88 6.63
CA VAL A 115 -7.23 10.84 7.18
C VAL A 115 -7.23 9.56 6.33
N SER A 116 -7.86 9.58 5.16
CA SER A 116 -7.87 8.43 4.24
C SER A 116 -6.46 8.17 3.70
N GLY A 117 -6.03 6.91 3.71
CA GLY A 117 -4.68 6.46 3.34
C GLY A 117 -3.64 6.58 4.47
N MET A 118 -3.99 7.15 5.62
CA MET A 118 -3.08 7.21 6.77
C MET A 118 -3.14 5.92 7.59
N PRO A 119 -2.05 5.55 8.31
CA PRO A 119 -2.11 4.56 9.37
C PRO A 119 -3.10 4.98 10.48
N LEU A 120 -3.83 4.03 11.05
CA LEU A 120 -4.86 4.30 12.08
C LEU A 120 -4.35 5.17 13.25
N THR A 121 -3.13 4.92 13.73
CA THR A 121 -2.53 5.70 14.82
C THR A 121 -2.27 7.15 14.42
N GLU A 122 -1.82 7.39 13.18
CA GLU A 122 -1.61 8.75 12.68
C GLU A 122 -2.95 9.47 12.46
N ALA A 123 -3.93 8.78 11.87
CA ALA A 123 -5.29 9.27 11.73
C ALA A 123 -5.92 9.69 13.07
N GLN A 124 -5.74 8.88 14.12
CA GLN A 124 -6.19 9.19 15.48
C GLN A 124 -5.57 10.49 16.01
N ASN A 125 -4.26 10.68 15.81
CA ASN A 125 -3.57 11.89 16.25
C ASN A 125 -4.03 13.14 15.48
N VAL A 126 -4.24 13.02 14.17
CA VAL A 126 -4.73 14.13 13.32
C VAL A 126 -6.15 14.55 13.73
N LEU A 127 -7.02 13.59 14.01
CA LEU A 127 -8.38 13.86 14.48
C LEU A 127 -8.38 14.50 15.87
N ALA A 128 -7.59 13.97 16.82
CA ALA A 128 -7.47 14.55 18.15
C ALA A 128 -6.89 15.98 18.12
N GLY A 129 -5.91 16.25 17.25
CA GLY A 129 -5.35 17.58 17.04
C GLY A 129 -6.34 18.58 16.42
N SER A 130 -7.44 18.09 15.83
CA SER A 130 -8.54 18.90 15.28
C SER A 130 -9.74 18.97 16.23
N ASP A 131 -9.56 18.61 17.51
CA ASP A 131 -10.64 18.50 18.52
C ASP A 131 -11.81 17.59 18.06
N LEU A 132 -11.48 16.51 17.36
CA LEU A 132 -12.41 15.47 16.94
C LEU A 132 -12.03 14.13 17.59
N THR A 133 -13.02 13.27 17.75
CA THR A 133 -12.85 11.95 18.37
C THR A 133 -13.05 10.84 17.36
N VAL A 134 -12.25 9.78 17.47
CA VAL A 134 -12.50 8.57 16.68
C VAL A 134 -13.68 7.82 17.29
N GLY A 135 -14.66 7.52 16.44
CA GLY A 135 -15.84 6.76 16.78
C GLY A 135 -15.66 5.26 16.54
N THR A 136 -16.63 4.70 15.83
CA THR A 136 -16.59 3.29 15.44
C THR A 136 -15.50 3.09 14.40
N VAL A 137 -14.63 2.10 14.64
CA VAL A 137 -13.68 1.60 13.66
C VAL A 137 -14.21 0.26 13.16
N THR A 138 -14.49 0.18 11.87
CA THR A 138 -14.83 -1.08 11.20
C THR A 138 -13.67 -1.52 10.33
N GLU A 139 -13.60 -2.81 10.04
CA GLU A 139 -12.48 -3.42 9.34
C GLU A 139 -12.94 -4.12 8.07
N ARG A 140 -12.12 -4.08 7.03
CA ARG A 140 -12.39 -4.71 5.73
C ARG A 140 -11.09 -5.13 5.04
N HIS A 141 -11.09 -6.28 4.38
CA HIS A 141 -10.00 -6.65 3.48
C HIS A 141 -9.88 -5.67 2.31
N SER A 142 -8.64 -5.35 1.93
CA SER A 142 -8.32 -4.51 0.78
C SER A 142 -6.88 -4.72 0.35
N TYR A 143 -6.45 -4.13 -0.76
CA TYR A 143 -5.06 -4.20 -1.19
C TYR A 143 -4.13 -3.22 -0.45
N GLU A 144 -4.66 -2.37 0.43
CA GLU A 144 -3.85 -1.51 1.29
C GLU A 144 -3.25 -2.29 2.46
N PRO A 145 -2.07 -1.90 2.98
CA PRO A 145 -1.48 -2.51 4.16
C PRO A 145 -2.46 -2.56 5.35
N ALA A 146 -2.35 -3.60 6.18
CA ALA A 146 -3.16 -3.73 7.38
C ALA A 146 -2.96 -2.52 8.31
N GLY A 147 -4.06 -1.95 8.83
CA GLY A 147 -4.05 -0.76 9.67
C GLY A 147 -4.17 0.57 8.92
N THR A 148 -4.18 0.58 7.59
CA THR A 148 -4.43 1.79 6.78
C THR A 148 -5.92 2.17 6.79
N VAL A 149 -6.24 3.45 6.98
CA VAL A 149 -7.60 3.97 6.90
C VAL A 149 -8.07 4.00 5.45
N LEU A 150 -9.11 3.25 5.13
CA LEU A 150 -9.71 3.14 3.81
C LEU A 150 -10.77 4.20 3.55
N ALA A 151 -11.53 4.54 4.59
CA ALA A 151 -12.60 5.52 4.50
C ALA A 151 -12.86 6.15 5.86
N GLN A 152 -13.45 7.34 5.84
CA GLN A 152 -13.91 8.05 7.02
C GLN A 152 -15.35 8.52 6.82
N THR A 153 -16.06 8.71 7.92
CA THR A 153 -17.38 9.35 7.93
C THR A 153 -17.50 10.21 9.19
N PRO A 154 -17.78 11.52 9.08
CA PRO A 154 -18.10 12.27 7.85
C PRO A 154 -16.93 12.43 6.86
N MET A 155 -17.25 12.82 5.63
CA MET A 155 -16.25 13.11 4.60
C MET A 155 -15.38 14.32 4.97
N PRO A 156 -14.13 14.40 4.48
CA PRO A 156 -13.25 15.54 4.73
C PRO A 156 -13.89 16.87 4.33
N GLY A 157 -13.61 17.93 5.09
CA GLY A 157 -14.15 19.26 4.86
C GLY A 157 -15.56 19.50 5.44
N HIS A 158 -16.19 18.47 6.02
CA HIS A 158 -17.41 18.65 6.81
C HIS A 158 -17.12 19.36 8.14
N TYR A 159 -18.10 20.04 8.73
CA TYR A 159 -17.97 20.65 10.04
C TYR A 159 -18.72 19.83 11.08
N LEU A 160 -18.03 19.44 12.15
CA LEU A 160 -18.62 18.81 13.31
C LEU A 160 -18.49 19.72 14.53
N PRO A 161 -19.36 19.59 15.54
CA PRO A 161 -19.10 20.21 16.83
C PRO A 161 -17.74 19.76 17.40
N HIS A 162 -17.14 20.58 18.26
CA HIS A 162 -15.99 20.20 19.08
C HIS A 162 -16.25 18.87 19.81
N GLY A 163 -15.24 18.00 19.84
CA GLY A 163 -15.35 16.61 20.29
C GLY A 163 -16.14 15.70 19.33
N GLY A 164 -16.54 16.19 18.17
CA GLY A 164 -17.36 15.48 17.20
C GLY A 164 -16.73 14.17 16.72
N VAL A 165 -17.58 13.21 16.39
CA VAL A 165 -17.17 11.82 16.14
C VAL A 165 -16.91 11.57 14.65
N VAL A 166 -15.78 10.96 14.33
CA VAL A 166 -15.43 10.46 13.00
C VAL A 166 -15.26 8.93 13.05
N ASN A 167 -16.12 8.22 12.32
CA ASN A 167 -16.02 6.77 12.15
C ASN A 167 -15.03 6.45 11.03
N LEU A 168 -14.29 5.35 11.19
CA LEU A 168 -13.25 4.93 10.25
C LEU A 168 -13.51 3.52 9.75
N VAL A 169 -13.12 3.26 8.50
CA VAL A 169 -12.98 1.91 7.95
C VAL A 169 -11.50 1.66 7.75
N VAL A 170 -10.96 0.56 8.27
CA VAL A 170 -9.53 0.23 8.26
C VAL A 170 -9.28 -1.06 7.48
N SER A 171 -8.12 -1.13 6.81
CA SER A 171 -7.70 -2.31 6.07
C SER A 171 -7.25 -3.44 6.99
N LEU A 172 -7.73 -4.65 6.70
CA LEU A 172 -7.18 -5.91 7.26
C LEU A 172 -5.99 -6.45 6.44
N GLY A 173 -5.58 -5.74 5.38
CA GLY A 173 -4.72 -6.27 4.34
C GLY A 173 -5.50 -7.09 3.30
N PRO A 174 -4.78 -7.69 2.33
CA PRO A 174 -5.38 -8.52 1.29
C PRO A 174 -6.24 -9.65 1.90
N GLN A 175 -7.26 -10.09 1.15
CA GLN A 175 -8.04 -11.23 1.58
C GLN A 175 -7.17 -12.50 1.47
N PRO A 176 -7.02 -13.28 2.55
CA PRO A 176 -6.27 -14.53 2.48
C PRO A 176 -7.01 -15.54 1.60
N VAL A 177 -6.23 -16.40 0.95
CA VAL A 177 -6.69 -17.53 0.16
C VAL A 177 -6.15 -18.83 0.77
N THR A 178 -6.96 -19.88 0.72
CA THR A 178 -6.60 -21.18 1.26
C THR A 178 -5.64 -21.91 0.32
N VAL A 179 -4.52 -22.38 0.84
CA VAL A 179 -3.51 -23.13 0.09
C VAL A 179 -4.05 -24.53 -0.24
N PRO A 180 -4.09 -24.94 -1.53
CA PRO A 180 -4.50 -26.30 -1.92
C PRO A 180 -3.55 -27.35 -1.32
N ASN A 181 -4.08 -28.54 -1.01
CA ASN A 181 -3.24 -29.68 -0.66
C ASN A 181 -2.84 -30.46 -1.93
N VAL A 182 -1.55 -30.47 -2.24
CA VAL A 182 -0.94 -31.15 -3.39
C VAL A 182 -0.01 -32.30 -2.97
N THR A 183 0.01 -32.69 -1.69
CA THR A 183 0.79 -33.86 -1.24
C THR A 183 0.32 -35.13 -1.93
N GLY A 184 1.25 -35.97 -2.38
CA GLY A 184 0.98 -37.18 -3.13
C GLY A 184 0.73 -36.98 -4.62
N TRP A 185 0.80 -35.74 -5.12
CA TRP A 185 0.67 -35.44 -6.56
C TRP A 185 2.03 -35.34 -7.23
N THR A 186 2.05 -35.34 -8.56
CA THR A 186 3.26 -35.03 -9.34
C THR A 186 3.53 -33.52 -9.31
N PRO A 187 4.80 -33.07 -9.44
CA PRO A 187 5.15 -31.65 -9.49
C PRO A 187 4.39 -30.86 -10.57
N VAL A 188 4.15 -31.49 -11.73
CA VAL A 188 3.44 -30.87 -12.84
C VAL A 188 1.98 -30.59 -12.48
N HIS A 189 1.26 -31.59 -11.96
CA HIS A 189 -0.14 -31.43 -11.57
C HIS A 189 -0.30 -30.44 -10.40
N ALA A 190 0.58 -30.55 -9.40
CA ALA A 190 0.61 -29.61 -8.29
C ALA A 190 0.81 -28.16 -8.77
N GLY A 191 1.72 -27.94 -9.72
CA GLY A 191 1.94 -26.63 -10.31
C GLY A 191 0.68 -26.03 -10.95
N THR A 192 -0.04 -26.81 -11.75
CA THR A 192 -1.28 -26.35 -12.40
C THR A 192 -2.34 -25.94 -11.39
N VAL A 193 -2.59 -26.75 -10.35
CA VAL A 193 -3.62 -26.42 -9.35
C VAL A 193 -3.19 -25.25 -8.48
N LEU A 194 -1.91 -25.14 -8.12
CA LEU A 194 -1.41 -23.98 -7.40
C LEU A 194 -1.64 -22.70 -8.23
N GLU A 195 -1.31 -22.71 -9.52
CA GLU A 195 -1.51 -21.56 -10.41
C GLU A 195 -2.98 -21.17 -10.56
N VAL A 196 -3.89 -22.14 -10.72
CA VAL A 196 -5.34 -21.90 -10.80
C VAL A 196 -5.89 -21.22 -9.53
N PHE A 197 -5.35 -21.59 -8.37
CA PHE A 197 -5.71 -20.97 -7.08
C PHE A 197 -4.90 -19.69 -6.79
N GLY A 198 -4.12 -19.21 -7.76
CA GLY A 198 -3.36 -17.97 -7.68
C GLY A 198 -2.06 -18.07 -6.88
N PHE A 199 -1.54 -19.27 -6.66
CA PHE A 199 -0.24 -19.51 -6.03
C PHE A 199 0.84 -19.76 -7.08
N SER A 200 2.08 -19.42 -6.74
CA SER A 200 3.24 -19.78 -7.56
C SER A 200 3.96 -20.99 -6.98
N VAL A 201 4.60 -21.81 -7.82
CA VAL A 201 5.52 -22.83 -7.30
C VAL A 201 6.80 -22.14 -6.82
N GLY A 202 7.16 -22.39 -5.56
CA GLY A 202 8.38 -21.87 -4.95
C GLY A 202 9.58 -22.76 -5.19
N THR A 203 10.34 -23.00 -4.13
CA THR A 203 11.51 -23.87 -4.16
C THR A 203 11.06 -25.33 -4.26
N VAL A 204 11.61 -26.06 -5.22
CA VAL A 204 11.42 -27.52 -5.34
C VAL A 204 12.69 -28.21 -4.89
N THR A 205 12.59 -29.00 -3.82
CA THR A 205 13.69 -29.83 -3.30
C THR A 205 13.33 -31.30 -3.40
N SER A 206 14.30 -32.18 -3.15
CA SER A 206 14.07 -33.63 -3.18
C SER A 206 14.56 -34.28 -1.89
N ALA A 207 13.86 -35.32 -1.44
CA ALA A 207 14.20 -36.08 -0.24
C ALA A 207 13.81 -37.55 -0.43
N HIS A 208 14.54 -38.47 0.21
CA HIS A 208 14.13 -39.87 0.28
C HIS A 208 12.87 -40.03 1.13
N SER A 209 12.01 -40.98 0.76
CA SER A 209 10.80 -41.33 1.50
C SER A 209 10.44 -42.80 1.28
N ASP A 210 10.26 -43.52 2.38
CA ASP A 210 9.84 -44.93 2.36
C ASP A 210 8.33 -45.08 2.18
N THR A 211 7.57 -44.00 2.36
CA THR A 211 6.09 -44.01 2.36
C THR A 211 5.49 -43.34 1.14
N VAL A 212 6.27 -42.55 0.39
CA VAL A 212 5.82 -41.80 -0.78
C VAL A 212 6.63 -42.24 -1.99
N ALA A 213 5.95 -42.71 -3.03
CA ALA A 213 6.60 -43.18 -4.26
C ALA A 213 7.46 -42.07 -4.90
N ALA A 214 8.58 -42.48 -5.51
CA ALA A 214 9.49 -41.57 -6.20
C ALA A 214 8.74 -40.72 -7.25
N GLY A 215 9.06 -39.44 -7.33
CA GLY A 215 8.42 -38.49 -8.25
C GLY A 215 7.12 -37.85 -7.73
N LEU A 216 6.62 -38.23 -6.55
CA LEU A 216 5.47 -37.59 -5.90
C LEU A 216 5.89 -36.58 -4.83
N ILE A 217 5.04 -35.60 -4.55
CA ILE A 217 5.28 -34.60 -3.50
C ILE A 217 5.11 -35.22 -2.12
N VAL A 218 6.17 -35.18 -1.33
CA VAL A 218 6.24 -35.63 0.07
C VAL A 218 5.61 -34.60 1.00
N SER A 219 5.93 -33.33 0.79
CA SER A 219 5.47 -32.24 1.63
C SER A 219 5.42 -30.93 0.85
N GLN A 220 4.57 -30.02 1.32
CA GLN A 220 4.47 -28.66 0.83
C GLN A 220 4.59 -27.66 1.98
N ASN A 221 5.01 -26.44 1.67
CA ASN A 221 5.02 -25.31 2.60
C ASN A 221 4.60 -24.02 1.88
N PRO A 222 3.54 -23.31 2.29
CA PRO A 222 2.66 -23.61 3.43
C PRO A 222 1.87 -24.93 3.28
N ALA A 223 1.49 -25.53 4.40
CA ALA A 223 0.73 -26.77 4.42
C ALA A 223 -0.65 -26.61 3.77
N GLY A 224 -1.19 -27.69 3.19
CA GLY A 224 -2.53 -27.67 2.60
C GLY A 224 -3.59 -27.28 3.63
N GLY A 225 -4.49 -26.39 3.25
CA GLY A 225 -5.50 -25.80 4.13
C GLY A 225 -5.01 -24.61 4.96
N ALA A 226 -3.73 -24.22 4.87
CA ALA A 226 -3.25 -22.98 5.48
C ALA A 226 -3.81 -21.76 4.74
N GLU A 227 -3.99 -20.65 5.44
CA GLU A 227 -4.34 -19.37 4.86
C GLU A 227 -3.07 -18.61 4.45
N SER A 228 -3.04 -18.08 3.23
CA SER A 228 -1.89 -17.37 2.70
C SER A 228 -2.32 -16.23 1.77
N GLU A 229 -1.43 -15.28 1.49
CA GLU A 229 -1.72 -14.21 0.53
C GLU A 229 -1.84 -14.78 -0.89
N ALA A 230 -2.75 -14.19 -1.68
CA ALA A 230 -2.85 -14.52 -3.10
C ALA A 230 -1.54 -14.15 -3.81
N GLY A 231 -1.02 -15.04 -4.65
CA GLY A 231 0.28 -14.90 -5.31
C GLY A 231 1.45 -15.45 -4.50
N ALA A 232 1.24 -15.93 -3.27
CA ALA A 232 2.31 -16.53 -2.47
C ALA A 232 2.90 -17.77 -3.15
N SER A 233 4.16 -18.06 -2.85
CA SER A 233 4.84 -19.26 -3.34
C SER A 233 4.60 -20.45 -2.41
N VAL A 234 4.42 -21.64 -2.98
CA VAL A 234 4.38 -22.90 -2.25
C VAL A 234 5.63 -23.72 -2.57
N ASP A 235 6.47 -23.94 -1.58
CA ASP A 235 7.66 -24.79 -1.67
C ASP A 235 7.24 -26.26 -1.63
N LEU A 236 7.90 -27.09 -2.44
CA LEU A 236 7.58 -28.52 -2.61
C LEU A 236 8.81 -29.39 -2.33
N VAL A 237 8.58 -30.54 -1.70
CA VAL A 237 9.59 -31.59 -1.53
C VAL A 237 9.14 -32.81 -2.32
N VAL A 238 9.95 -33.26 -3.27
CA VAL A 238 9.67 -34.42 -4.14
C VAL A 238 10.38 -35.65 -3.61
N SER A 239 9.70 -36.80 -3.62
CA SER A 239 10.26 -38.07 -3.18
C SER A 239 11.29 -38.59 -4.18
N LEU A 240 12.45 -39.01 -3.68
CA LEU A 240 13.43 -39.82 -4.43
C LEU A 240 13.18 -41.34 -4.28
N GLY A 241 12.14 -41.74 -3.56
CA GLY A 241 11.92 -43.12 -3.12
C GLY A 241 12.72 -43.47 -1.85
N PRO A 242 12.67 -44.74 -1.39
CA PRO A 242 13.36 -45.18 -0.18
C PRO A 242 14.88 -44.98 -0.30
N ASP A 243 15.54 -44.71 0.82
CA ASP A 243 17.00 -44.61 0.87
C ASP A 243 17.60 -46.03 0.84
N VAL A 244 18.26 -46.39 -0.25
CA VAL A 244 18.83 -47.74 -0.45
C VAL A 244 20.22 -47.92 0.15
N THR A 245 20.63 -47.07 1.11
CA THR A 245 21.94 -47.17 1.75
C THR A 245 21.92 -48.10 2.98
N GLU A 246 21.99 -49.41 2.75
CA GLU A 246 22.63 -50.42 3.64
C GLU A 246 22.56 -51.83 2.95
N GLY A 247 23.63 -52.61 2.78
CA GLY A 247 24.98 -52.51 3.30
C GLY A 247 25.99 -53.33 2.49
N GLU A 248 27.25 -52.89 2.56
CA GLU A 248 28.41 -53.56 1.99
C GLU A 248 28.72 -54.83 2.80
N GLY A 249 28.52 -56.00 2.18
CA GLY A 249 29.03 -57.28 2.67
C GLY A 249 30.16 -57.78 1.77
N GLU A 250 31.31 -58.10 2.36
CA GLU A 250 32.53 -58.64 1.73
C GLU A 250 32.28 -59.80 0.75
N PRO A 251 33.00 -59.88 -0.40
CA PRO A 251 33.05 -61.08 -1.21
C PRO A 251 34.32 -61.88 -0.91
N GLU A 252 34.18 -63.10 -0.39
CA GLU A 252 35.17 -64.17 -0.58
C GLU A 252 34.57 -65.27 -1.46
N GLY A 253 35.25 -65.60 -2.56
CA GLY A 253 34.98 -66.80 -3.35
C GLY A 253 35.11 -66.60 -4.84
N GLU A 254 36.34 -66.70 -5.35
CA GLU A 254 36.71 -66.65 -6.76
C GLU A 254 36.00 -67.74 -7.60
N GLY A 255 35.33 -67.31 -8.65
CA GLY A 255 34.97 -68.10 -9.82
C GLY A 255 35.09 -67.21 -11.05
N GLU A 256 36.13 -67.44 -11.86
CA GLU A 256 36.35 -66.76 -13.14
C GLU A 256 35.25 -67.08 -14.18
N PRO A 257 35.08 -66.22 -15.21
CA PRO A 257 33.77 -65.90 -15.74
C PRO A 257 33.51 -66.54 -17.11
N GLU A 258 32.29 -67.05 -17.32
CA GLU A 258 31.65 -67.10 -18.64
C GLU A 258 30.13 -66.93 -18.45
N GLY A 259 29.57 -65.88 -19.06
CA GLY A 259 28.12 -65.64 -19.04
C GLY A 259 27.78 -64.16 -19.06
N GLU A 260 27.75 -63.58 -20.25
CA GLU A 260 27.15 -62.28 -20.53
C GLU A 260 25.73 -62.26 -19.97
N GLY A 261 25.46 -61.34 -19.04
CA GLY A 261 24.10 -61.07 -18.57
C GLY A 261 23.32 -60.46 -19.72
N GLU A 262 22.45 -61.26 -20.33
CA GLU A 262 21.33 -60.73 -21.09
C GLU A 262 20.50 -59.90 -20.10
N GLY A 263 20.62 -58.57 -20.19
CA GLY A 263 19.64 -57.68 -19.58
C GLY A 263 18.27 -58.12 -20.08
N GLU A 264 17.30 -58.25 -19.17
CA GLU A 264 15.92 -58.46 -19.57
C GLU A 264 15.58 -57.45 -20.67
N PRO A 265 15.01 -57.90 -21.81
CA PRO A 265 14.70 -56.99 -22.90
C PRO A 265 13.81 -55.87 -22.36
N PRO A 266 13.99 -54.61 -22.81
CA PRO A 266 13.14 -53.52 -22.36
C PRO A 266 11.69 -53.93 -22.60
N VAL A 267 10.86 -53.80 -21.56
CA VAL A 267 9.44 -54.16 -21.65
C VAL A 267 8.79 -53.18 -22.63
N GLU A 268 8.61 -53.64 -23.87
CA GLU A 268 7.93 -52.87 -24.91
C GLU A 268 6.43 -52.87 -24.61
N VAL A 269 5.86 -51.67 -24.47
CA VAL A 269 4.43 -51.44 -24.28
C VAL A 269 3.89 -50.69 -25.48
N THR A 270 2.71 -51.09 -25.97
CA THR A 270 2.04 -50.38 -27.08
C THR A 270 1.32 -49.14 -26.57
N ALA A 271 1.51 -48.00 -27.23
CA ALA A 271 0.82 -46.75 -26.92
C ALA A 271 -0.70 -46.95 -26.94
N PRO A 272 -1.42 -46.66 -25.83
CA PRO A 272 -2.87 -46.80 -25.78
C PRO A 272 -3.55 -45.72 -26.63
N SER A 273 -4.81 -45.93 -26.99
CA SER A 273 -5.63 -44.87 -27.60
C SER A 273 -6.22 -43.99 -26.49
N LEU A 274 -5.89 -42.70 -26.53
CA LEU A 274 -6.30 -41.70 -25.53
C LEU A 274 -7.38 -40.74 -26.07
N SER A 275 -7.70 -40.82 -27.36
CA SER A 275 -8.67 -39.94 -28.01
C SER A 275 -10.07 -40.05 -27.37
N GLY A 276 -10.66 -38.89 -27.05
CA GLY A 276 -11.98 -38.79 -26.42
C GLY A 276 -12.00 -39.00 -24.90
N LEU A 277 -10.88 -39.41 -24.30
CA LEU A 277 -10.73 -39.45 -22.84
C LEU A 277 -10.56 -38.03 -22.29
N SER A 278 -10.96 -37.83 -21.04
CA SER A 278 -10.51 -36.67 -20.28
C SER A 278 -8.99 -36.73 -20.06
N LEU A 279 -8.36 -35.58 -19.82
CA LEU A 279 -6.93 -35.52 -19.50
C LEU A 279 -6.58 -36.44 -18.31
N GLU A 280 -7.46 -36.53 -17.31
CA GLU A 280 -7.29 -37.39 -16.13
C GLU A 280 -7.30 -38.87 -16.50
N GLU A 281 -8.28 -39.34 -17.27
CA GLU A 281 -8.38 -40.73 -17.73
C GLU A 281 -7.22 -41.11 -18.65
N ALA A 282 -6.77 -40.18 -19.50
CA ALA A 282 -5.65 -40.40 -20.39
C ALA A 282 -4.33 -40.57 -19.64
N ILE A 283 -4.11 -39.77 -18.60
CA ILE A 283 -2.96 -39.89 -17.71
C ILE A 283 -2.98 -41.24 -16.98
N GLN A 284 -4.13 -41.66 -16.46
CA GLN A 284 -4.27 -42.97 -15.80
C GLN A 284 -3.92 -44.14 -16.72
N ALA A 285 -4.37 -44.08 -17.99
CA ALA A 285 -4.06 -45.10 -18.99
C ALA A 285 -2.56 -45.17 -19.33
N LEU A 286 -1.86 -44.03 -19.37
CA LEU A 286 -0.42 -43.98 -19.60
C LEU A 286 0.38 -44.49 -18.40
N LEU A 287 0.00 -44.09 -17.19
CA LEU A 287 0.65 -44.52 -15.95
C LEU A 287 0.54 -46.03 -15.73
N ALA A 288 -0.61 -46.64 -16.07
CA ALA A 288 -0.80 -48.09 -15.99
C ALA A 288 0.17 -48.88 -16.88
N LEU A 289 0.75 -48.23 -17.90
CA LEU A 289 1.71 -48.81 -18.83
C LEU A 289 3.15 -48.33 -18.56
N GLY A 290 3.38 -47.56 -17.49
CA GLY A 290 4.70 -46.99 -17.17
C GLY A 290 5.16 -45.93 -18.16
N LEU A 291 4.24 -45.29 -18.90
CA LEU A 291 4.53 -44.20 -19.84
C LEU A 291 4.35 -42.84 -19.17
N SER A 292 5.12 -41.86 -19.62
CA SER A 292 5.09 -40.50 -19.08
C SER A 292 4.34 -39.55 -20.02
N VAL A 293 3.65 -38.55 -19.46
CA VAL A 293 3.05 -37.49 -20.29
C VAL A 293 4.11 -36.47 -20.65
N GLY A 294 4.20 -36.16 -21.94
CA GLY A 294 5.11 -35.15 -22.49
C GLY A 294 4.48 -33.76 -22.51
N GLN A 295 4.69 -33.03 -23.61
CA GLN A 295 4.07 -31.72 -23.80
C GLN A 295 2.58 -31.85 -24.11
N THR A 296 1.78 -30.98 -23.50
CA THR A 296 0.36 -30.82 -23.80
C THR A 296 0.14 -29.52 -24.55
N VAL A 297 -0.53 -29.60 -25.70
CA VAL A 297 -0.90 -28.44 -26.51
C VAL A 297 -2.43 -28.37 -26.60
N GLU A 298 -3.00 -27.18 -26.53
CA GLU A 298 -4.42 -26.98 -26.75
C GLU A 298 -4.70 -26.61 -28.20
N GLU A 299 -5.69 -27.27 -28.80
CA GLU A 299 -6.22 -26.93 -30.12
C GLU A 299 -7.76 -26.89 -30.09
N SER A 300 -8.35 -26.01 -30.89
CA SER A 300 -9.81 -25.91 -30.99
C SER A 300 -10.39 -27.09 -31.79
N SER A 301 -11.51 -27.64 -31.32
CA SER A 301 -12.25 -28.70 -32.02
C SER A 301 -13.75 -28.50 -31.91
N ASP A 302 -14.43 -28.44 -33.05
CA ASP A 302 -15.89 -28.31 -33.15
C ASP A 302 -16.63 -29.62 -32.84
N GLU A 303 -15.91 -30.74 -32.85
CA GLU A 303 -16.48 -32.08 -32.67
C GLU A 303 -16.29 -32.61 -31.24
N VAL A 304 -15.27 -32.12 -30.53
CA VAL A 304 -14.85 -32.64 -29.22
C VAL A 304 -14.95 -31.56 -28.14
N PRO A 305 -15.68 -31.79 -27.04
CA PRO A 305 -15.80 -30.83 -25.94
C PRO A 305 -14.46 -30.42 -25.34
N ALA A 306 -14.43 -29.21 -24.74
CA ALA A 306 -13.25 -28.71 -24.06
C ALA A 306 -12.78 -29.68 -22.95
N GLY A 307 -11.47 -29.93 -22.87
CA GLY A 307 -10.84 -30.79 -21.87
C GLY A 307 -10.70 -32.27 -22.23
N GLN A 308 -11.14 -32.69 -23.43
CA GLN A 308 -10.93 -34.04 -23.95
C GLN A 308 -9.73 -34.11 -24.90
N ILE A 309 -9.03 -35.25 -24.92
CA ILE A 309 -7.89 -35.48 -25.81
C ILE A 309 -8.37 -35.66 -27.25
N ILE A 310 -7.84 -34.86 -28.17
CA ILE A 310 -8.10 -34.93 -29.62
C ILE A 310 -6.93 -35.48 -30.41
N GLY A 311 -5.73 -35.51 -29.82
CA GLY A 311 -4.54 -36.07 -30.45
C GLY A 311 -3.52 -36.55 -29.43
N GLN A 312 -2.67 -37.48 -29.85
CA GLN A 312 -1.53 -37.95 -29.08
C GLN A 312 -0.34 -38.20 -30.02
N LEU A 313 0.87 -38.03 -29.51
CA LEU A 313 2.11 -38.31 -30.21
C LEU A 313 3.06 -39.05 -29.28
N PRO A 314 3.51 -40.27 -29.60
CA PRO A 314 3.23 -41.03 -30.82
C PRO A 314 1.79 -41.58 -30.93
N GLU A 315 1.36 -41.90 -32.15
CA GLU A 315 0.02 -42.42 -32.44
C GLU A 315 -0.25 -43.75 -31.72
N ALA A 316 -1.52 -44.03 -31.44
CA ALA A 316 -1.94 -45.26 -30.78
C ALA A 316 -1.45 -46.50 -31.53
N GLY A 317 -0.97 -47.51 -30.81
CA GLY A 317 -0.38 -48.73 -31.36
C GLY A 317 1.12 -48.65 -31.65
N THR A 318 1.77 -47.50 -31.44
CA THR A 318 3.24 -47.38 -31.52
C THR A 318 3.91 -48.17 -30.39
N LEU A 319 4.97 -48.91 -30.69
CA LEU A 319 5.77 -49.59 -29.67
C LEU A 319 6.64 -48.57 -28.92
N LEU A 320 6.51 -48.55 -27.60
CA LEU A 320 7.21 -47.65 -26.69
C LEU A 320 7.92 -48.45 -25.60
N THR A 321 8.96 -47.85 -25.04
CA THR A 321 9.63 -48.37 -23.84
C THR A 321 9.08 -47.69 -22.59
N ALA A 322 9.07 -48.40 -21.46
CA ALA A 322 8.66 -47.83 -20.19
C ALA A 322 9.50 -46.57 -19.87
N GLY A 323 8.81 -45.46 -19.57
CA GLY A 323 9.41 -44.14 -19.37
C GLY A 323 9.33 -43.21 -20.59
N ASP A 324 8.96 -43.70 -21.78
CA ASP A 324 8.81 -42.86 -22.96
C ASP A 324 7.66 -41.85 -22.80
N LEU A 325 7.85 -40.69 -23.44
CA LEU A 325 6.93 -39.56 -23.35
C LEU A 325 5.84 -39.64 -24.43
N VAL A 326 4.60 -39.40 -24.03
CA VAL A 326 3.45 -39.24 -24.93
C VAL A 326 2.94 -37.81 -24.82
N ASN A 327 3.13 -37.03 -25.88
CA ASN A 327 2.59 -35.68 -26.01
C ASN A 327 1.09 -35.75 -26.29
N LEU A 328 0.31 -34.81 -25.77
CA LEU A 328 -1.14 -34.79 -25.87
C LEU A 328 -1.63 -33.50 -26.52
N VAL A 329 -2.69 -33.60 -27.31
CA VAL A 329 -3.43 -32.46 -27.84
C VAL A 329 -4.82 -32.46 -27.20
N VAL A 330 -5.14 -31.40 -26.46
CA VAL A 330 -6.40 -31.25 -25.72
C VAL A 330 -7.32 -30.30 -26.47
N SER A 331 -8.59 -30.66 -26.61
CA SER A 331 -9.60 -29.77 -27.17
C SER A 331 -9.82 -28.57 -26.27
N SER A 332 -9.76 -27.35 -26.82
CA SER A 332 -10.26 -26.14 -26.16
C SER A 332 -11.76 -25.92 -26.38
N GLY A 333 -12.46 -26.87 -27.02
CA GLY A 333 -13.86 -26.75 -27.46
C GLY A 333 -14.00 -26.12 -28.86
N PRO A 334 -15.25 -25.90 -29.33
CA PRO A 334 -15.52 -25.35 -30.66
C PRO A 334 -14.78 -24.03 -30.86
N GLY A 335 -14.15 -23.88 -32.03
CA GLY A 335 -13.33 -22.73 -32.34
C GLY A 335 -14.13 -21.45 -32.17
N ASP A 336 -13.64 -20.56 -31.31
CA ASP A 336 -14.29 -19.29 -31.01
C ASP A 336 -14.28 -18.44 -32.30
N HIS A 337 -15.37 -18.50 -33.07
CA HIS A 337 -15.66 -17.53 -34.10
C HIS A 337 -15.86 -16.19 -33.40
N GLY A 338 -14.75 -15.44 -33.29
CA GLY A 338 -14.63 -14.06 -32.86
C GLY A 338 -15.88 -13.44 -32.23
N CYS A 339 -15.90 -13.38 -30.90
CA CYS A 339 -16.33 -12.21 -30.14
C CYS A 339 -17.50 -11.41 -30.72
N LEU A 340 -18.72 -11.93 -30.60
CA LEU A 340 -19.96 -11.10 -30.57
C LEU A 340 -21.16 -11.85 -29.97
N GLY A 341 -21.09 -13.20 -29.86
CA GLY A 341 -22.11 -14.01 -29.19
C GLY A 341 -22.01 -14.05 -27.65
N CYS A 342 -20.81 -13.94 -27.09
CA CYS A 342 -20.58 -14.18 -25.66
C CYS A 342 -21.11 -13.08 -24.72
N LEU A 343 -21.39 -11.88 -25.24
CA LEU A 343 -22.04 -10.80 -24.47
C LEU A 343 -23.56 -10.97 -24.34
N ARG A 344 -24.17 -11.80 -25.18
CA ARG A 344 -25.62 -12.03 -25.21
C ARG A 344 -26.08 -12.86 -24.01
N ASP A 345 -25.30 -13.88 -23.67
CA ASP A 345 -25.75 -14.91 -22.73
C ASP A 345 -25.31 -14.59 -21.28
N TYR A 346 -24.31 -13.71 -21.08
CA TYR A 346 -23.80 -13.36 -19.74
C TYR A 346 -24.47 -12.13 -19.07
N PHE A 347 -24.95 -11.13 -19.83
CA PHE A 347 -25.37 -9.84 -19.22
C PHE A 347 -26.85 -9.47 -19.41
N GLY A 348 -27.59 -10.18 -20.26
CA GLY A 348 -28.99 -9.87 -20.56
C GLY A 348 -29.20 -8.49 -21.22
N TRP A 349 -30.32 -8.34 -21.93
CA TRP A 349 -30.64 -7.12 -22.69
C TRP A 349 -30.73 -5.82 -21.85
N ASP A 350 -30.77 -5.93 -20.53
CA ASP A 350 -30.94 -4.79 -19.60
C ASP A 350 -29.61 -4.07 -19.29
N TRP A 351 -28.49 -4.80 -19.34
CA TRP A 351 -27.16 -4.24 -19.10
C TRP A 351 -26.63 -3.44 -20.31
N LEU A 352 -26.91 -3.92 -21.53
CA LEU A 352 -26.46 -3.28 -22.77
C LEU A 352 -27.20 -1.95 -23.04
N LYS A 353 -28.50 -1.87 -22.70
CA LYS A 353 -29.30 -0.63 -22.85
C LYS A 353 -28.85 0.50 -21.92
N LYS A 354 -28.33 0.18 -20.74
CA LYS A 354 -27.90 1.19 -19.74
C LYS A 354 -26.58 1.87 -20.06
N ARG A 355 -25.71 1.25 -20.87
CA ARG A 355 -24.33 1.71 -21.03
C ARG A 355 -24.06 2.49 -22.32
N THR A 356 -24.89 2.34 -23.35
CA THR A 356 -24.68 3.04 -24.64
C THR A 356 -25.61 4.22 -24.86
N GLY A 357 -26.64 4.43 -24.03
CA GLY A 357 -27.66 5.43 -24.28
C GLY A 357 -28.46 5.13 -25.55
N ASP A 358 -29.66 5.69 -25.65
CA ASP A 358 -30.59 5.49 -26.76
C ASP A 358 -30.13 6.17 -28.07
N LEU A 359 -28.99 5.74 -28.61
CA LEU A 359 -28.55 6.09 -29.95
C LEU A 359 -28.05 4.84 -30.64
N PHE A 360 -28.95 4.03 -31.18
CA PHE A 360 -28.75 3.33 -32.47
C PHE A 360 -30.05 2.62 -32.90
N LEU A 361 -31.05 3.40 -33.31
CA LEU A 361 -31.91 2.99 -34.42
C LEU A 361 -31.59 3.91 -35.60
N THR A 362 -30.63 3.49 -36.43
CA THR A 362 -30.57 3.72 -37.90
C THR A 362 -29.19 3.33 -38.45
N GLY A 363 -29.10 2.13 -39.02
CA GLY A 363 -28.48 1.83 -40.33
C GLY A 363 -27.07 2.26 -40.74
N LEU A 364 -26.24 2.96 -39.96
CA LEU A 364 -24.97 3.54 -40.45
C LEU A 364 -23.78 3.49 -39.47
N GLY A 365 -23.76 2.52 -38.54
CA GLY A 365 -22.73 2.40 -37.49
C GLY A 365 -21.65 1.33 -37.69
N ILE A 366 -21.55 0.68 -38.86
CA ILE A 366 -20.63 -0.47 -39.05
C ILE A 366 -19.22 -0.06 -39.53
N LEU A 367 -18.97 1.20 -39.90
CA LEU A 367 -17.67 1.61 -40.47
C LEU A 367 -16.71 2.32 -39.49
N ALA A 368 -17.13 2.65 -38.26
CA ALA A 368 -16.31 3.47 -37.35
C ALA A 368 -15.48 2.68 -36.30
N LEU A 369 -15.74 1.37 -36.11
CA LEU A 369 -15.00 0.56 -35.13
C LEU A 369 -13.88 -0.31 -35.74
N ALA A 370 -13.73 -0.32 -37.06
CA ALA A 370 -12.65 -1.04 -37.77
C ALA A 370 -11.32 -0.27 -37.84
N LEU A 371 -11.25 0.97 -37.30
CA LEU A 371 -10.04 1.82 -37.35
C LEU A 371 -9.33 2.03 -36.02
N LEU A 372 -9.77 1.40 -34.92
CA LEU A 372 -9.12 1.55 -33.60
C LEU A 372 -8.37 0.29 -33.11
N SER A 373 -8.37 -0.83 -33.84
CA SER A 373 -7.60 -2.04 -33.46
C SER A 373 -6.25 -2.23 -34.16
N ARG A 374 -5.83 -1.28 -35.02
CA ARG A 374 -4.45 -1.23 -35.55
C ARG A 374 -3.71 -0.01 -34.99
N GLY A 375 -3.28 -0.09 -33.73
CA GLY A 375 -2.52 1.02 -33.13
C GLY A 375 -2.12 0.83 -31.67
N ARG A 376 -1.38 -0.24 -31.34
CA ARG A 376 -0.32 -0.24 -30.31
C ARG A 376 0.36 -1.61 -30.22
N LEU A 377 1.31 -1.83 -31.12
CA LEU A 377 2.58 -2.47 -30.77
C LEU A 377 3.49 -1.34 -30.28
N GLY A 378 4.03 -1.50 -29.08
CA GLY A 378 4.91 -0.56 -28.39
C GLY A 378 5.16 -1.05 -26.98
#